data_AF-A0A6A4JX80-F1
#
_entry.id   AF-A0A6A4JX80-F1
#
_cell.length_a   1.000
_cell.length_b   1.000
_cell.length_c   1.000
_cell.angle_alpha   90.00
_cell.angle_beta   90.00
_cell.angle_gamma   90.00
#
_symmetry.space_group_name_H-M   'P 1'
#
loop_
_entity.id
_entity.type
_entity.pdbx_description
1 polymer ?
#
loop_
_entity_poly.entity_id
_entity_poly.type
_entity_poly.pdbx_seq_one_letter_code
_entity_poly.pdbx_strand_id
1 'polypeptide(L)'
;MSDEYYQVKALYWPSKWSKRLAEDIICSKHYEIAYGETLANKRSILSEENTRYGEAASEIMDIYGKNIPPDAPWFIYLHGGYWVEFTKESSAYCAHPLWKAGIRVCIPDYDIAPKVTLTQIIEQMRKMTEFIIRRAVQEGSRYQIRADQHY
;
A
#
# COMPACT_ATOMS: atom_id res chain seq x y z
N MET A 1 31.96 15.67 -8.97
CA MET A 1 30.56 16.08 -9.26
C MET A 1 30.34 17.42 -8.57
N SER A 2 29.61 18.35 -9.19
CA SER A 2 29.44 19.72 -8.66
C SER A 2 28.52 19.76 -7.43
N ASP A 3 28.67 20.79 -6.60
CA ASP A 3 27.79 21.02 -5.44
C ASP A 3 26.32 21.17 -5.86
N GLU A 4 26.06 21.75 -7.02
CA GLU A 4 24.73 21.86 -7.62
C GLU A 4 24.06 20.50 -7.85
N TYR A 5 24.82 19.49 -8.30
CA TYR A 5 24.31 18.14 -8.49
C TYR A 5 23.84 17.50 -7.18
N TYR A 6 24.57 17.73 -6.09
CA TYR A 6 24.18 17.25 -4.76
C TYR A 6 22.95 17.98 -4.23
N GLN A 7 22.85 19.29 -4.47
CA GLN A 7 21.66 20.08 -4.10
C GLN A 7 20.41 19.57 -4.81
N VAL A 8 20.48 19.27 -6.11
CA VAL A 8 19.34 18.74 -6.87
C VAL A 8 18.91 17.37 -6.35
N LYS A 9 19.85 16.47 -6.05
CA LYS A 9 19.51 15.15 -5.47
C LYS A 9 18.79 15.26 -4.13
N ALA A 10 19.17 16.23 -3.30
CA ALA A 10 18.54 16.43 -2.00
C ALA A 10 17.04 16.74 -2.09
N LEU A 11 16.58 17.36 -3.19
CA LEU A 11 15.16 17.68 -3.41
C LEU A 11 14.27 16.43 -3.51
N TYR A 12 14.82 15.29 -3.93
CA TYR A 12 14.07 14.05 -4.10
C TYR A 12 14.07 13.16 -2.84
N TRP A 13 14.74 13.58 -1.77
CA TRP A 13 14.94 12.81 -0.54
C TRP A 13 14.10 13.44 0.58
N PRO A 14 12.83 13.02 0.80
CA PRO A 14 11.93 13.70 1.73
C PRO A 14 12.45 13.74 3.18
N SER A 15 13.29 12.78 3.56
CA SER A 15 13.95 12.73 4.87
C SER A 15 14.78 13.97 5.18
N LYS A 16 15.38 14.61 4.16
CA LYS A 16 16.18 15.84 4.29
C LYS A 16 15.37 17.06 4.71
N TRP A 17 14.05 17.01 4.54
CA TRP A 17 13.15 18.13 4.75
C TRP A 17 12.29 17.98 6.02
N SER A 18 12.55 16.95 6.82
CA SER A 18 11.87 16.71 8.09
C SER A 18 12.28 17.75 9.13
N LYS A 19 11.30 18.37 9.79
CA LYS A 19 11.50 19.22 10.98
C LYS A 19 11.32 18.48 12.30
N ARG A 20 10.94 17.19 12.25
CA ARG A 20 10.55 16.40 13.43
C ARG A 20 11.70 15.62 14.05
N LEU A 21 12.52 15.01 13.20
CA LEU A 21 13.67 14.18 13.55
C LEU A 21 14.77 14.39 12.52
N ALA A 22 16.01 14.14 12.91
CA ALA A 22 17.18 14.21 12.05
C ALA A 22 17.09 13.24 10.85
N GLU A 23 17.77 13.59 9.75
CA GLU A 23 17.73 12.85 8.48
C GLU A 23 18.11 11.37 8.64
N ASP A 24 19.09 11.07 9.47
CA ASP A 24 19.62 9.73 9.75
C ASP A 24 18.68 8.88 10.64
N ILE A 25 17.71 9.52 11.30
CA ILE A 25 16.77 8.87 12.23
C ILE A 25 15.36 8.77 11.66
N ILE A 26 14.94 9.74 10.83
CA ILE A 26 13.53 9.85 10.43
C ILE A 26 13.02 8.62 9.67
N CYS A 27 13.83 8.04 8.77
CA CYS A 27 13.43 6.86 8.00
C CYS A 27 13.33 5.60 8.88
N SER A 28 14.32 5.37 9.74
CA SER A 28 14.30 4.21 10.66
C SER A 28 13.15 4.31 11.64
N LYS A 29 12.89 5.51 12.18
CA LYS A 29 11.76 5.74 13.08
C LYS A 29 10.41 5.59 12.39
N HIS A 30 10.29 6.05 11.14
CA HIS A 30 9.10 5.84 10.33
C HIS A 30 8.82 4.34 10.13
N TYR A 31 9.84 3.57 9.74
CA TYR A 31 9.71 2.12 9.57
C TYR A 31 9.33 1.42 10.87
N GLU A 32 9.98 1.74 11.99
CA GLU A 32 9.67 1.16 13.30
C GLU A 32 8.19 1.34 13.67
N ILE A 33 7.67 2.56 13.51
CA ILE A 33 6.27 2.88 13.81
C ILE A 33 5.33 2.15 12.82
N ALA A 34 5.60 2.26 11.52
CA ALA A 34 4.76 1.67 10.49
C ALA A 34 4.67 0.14 10.60
N TYR A 35 5.80 -0.51 10.91
CA TYR A 35 5.87 -1.94 11.17
C TYR A 35 5.16 -2.31 12.48
N GLY A 36 5.38 -1.57 13.57
CA GLY A 36 4.71 -1.80 14.84
C GLY A 36 3.18 -1.72 14.74
N GLU A 37 2.67 -0.70 14.05
CA GLU A 37 1.24 -0.52 13.80
C GLU A 37 0.68 -1.60 12.85
N THR A 38 1.46 -2.02 11.85
CA THR A 38 1.07 -3.14 10.97
C THR A 38 0.87 -4.42 11.78
N LEU A 39 1.82 -4.75 12.67
CA LEU A 39 1.69 -5.92 13.55
C LEU A 39 0.52 -5.79 14.53
N ALA A 40 0.26 -4.59 15.07
CA ALA A 40 -0.90 -4.34 15.92
C ALA A 40 -2.21 -4.57 15.16
N ASN A 41 -2.28 -4.14 13.90
CA ASN A 41 -3.46 -4.29 13.05
C ASN A 41 -3.70 -5.74 12.63
N LYS A 42 -2.65 -6.50 12.29
CA LYS A 42 -2.74 -7.96 12.04
C LYS A 42 -3.30 -8.73 13.24
N ARG A 43 -2.99 -8.31 14.47
CA ARG A 43 -3.49 -8.94 15.70
C ARG A 43 -4.91 -8.53 16.07
N SER A 44 -5.35 -7.33 15.70
CA SER A 44 -6.59 -6.73 16.20
C SER A 44 -7.74 -6.71 15.20
N ILE A 45 -7.45 -6.83 13.91
CA ILE A 45 -8.44 -6.76 12.84
C ILE A 45 -8.49 -8.11 12.15
N LEU A 46 -9.70 -8.68 11.99
CA LEU A 46 -9.86 -9.90 11.23
C LEU A 46 -9.49 -9.67 9.77
N SER A 47 -8.43 -10.33 9.32
CA SER A 47 -7.85 -10.21 7.98
C SER A 47 -7.87 -11.53 7.20
N GLU A 48 -7.83 -11.41 5.88
CA GLU A 48 -7.47 -12.46 4.94
C GLU A 48 -6.06 -12.15 4.43
N GLU A 49 -5.06 -12.89 4.90
CA GLU A 49 -3.65 -12.63 4.57
C GLU A 49 -3.20 -13.41 3.35
N ASN A 50 -2.28 -12.82 2.58
CA ASN A 50 -1.65 -13.40 1.40
C ASN A 50 -2.66 -13.84 0.31
N THR A 51 -3.76 -13.11 0.17
CA THR A 51 -4.69 -13.28 -0.95
C THR A 51 -3.95 -13.00 -2.24
N ARG A 52 -3.90 -13.99 -3.13
CA ARG A 52 -3.18 -13.91 -4.40
C ARG A 52 -4.00 -13.17 -5.45
N TYR A 53 -3.39 -12.19 -6.13
CA TYR A 53 -3.99 -11.50 -7.28
C TYR A 53 -3.24 -11.78 -8.59
N GLY A 54 -2.06 -12.40 -8.53
CA GLY A 54 -1.25 -12.74 -9.70
C GLY A 54 -0.28 -13.91 -9.46
N GLU A 55 0.56 -14.17 -10.45
CA GLU A 55 1.45 -15.33 -10.50
C GLU A 55 2.74 -15.13 -9.71
N ALA A 56 3.27 -13.90 -9.65
CA ALA A 56 4.51 -13.65 -8.93
C ALA A 56 4.34 -13.89 -7.42
N ALA A 57 5.44 -14.21 -6.74
CA ALA A 57 5.42 -14.44 -5.29
C ALA A 57 4.94 -13.19 -4.52
N SER A 58 5.28 -12.01 -5.01
CA SER A 58 4.88 -10.69 -4.49
C SER A 58 3.49 -10.25 -4.93
N GLU A 59 2.83 -10.93 -5.88
CA GLU A 59 1.47 -10.59 -6.31
C GLU A 59 0.41 -11.13 -5.32
N ILE A 60 0.53 -10.66 -4.08
CA ILE A 60 -0.28 -11.01 -2.91
C ILE A 60 -0.71 -9.75 -2.16
N MET A 61 -1.74 -9.85 -1.35
CA MET A 61 -2.25 -8.75 -0.53
C MET A 61 -2.86 -9.25 0.78
N ASP A 62 -2.94 -8.37 1.76
CA ASP A 62 -3.71 -8.59 2.99
C ASP A 62 -4.99 -7.75 2.94
N ILE A 63 -6.15 -8.37 3.20
CA ILE A 63 -7.46 -7.72 3.21
C ILE A 63 -7.98 -7.69 4.64
N TYR A 64 -8.10 -6.50 5.22
CA TYR A 64 -8.55 -6.25 6.58
C TYR A 64 -10.05 -5.93 6.61
N GLY A 65 -10.73 -6.41 7.66
CA GLY A 65 -12.15 -6.15 7.89
C GLY A 65 -13.07 -7.22 7.32
N LYS A 66 -12.70 -8.50 7.39
CA LYS A 66 -13.54 -9.62 6.89
C LYS A 66 -14.90 -9.71 7.60
N ASN A 67 -15.00 -9.17 8.81
CA ASN A 67 -16.21 -9.16 9.62
C ASN A 67 -17.17 -7.99 9.31
N ILE A 68 -16.81 -7.08 8.40
CA ILE A 68 -17.66 -5.93 8.06
C ILE A 68 -18.68 -6.30 6.96
N PRO A 69 -19.83 -5.62 6.89
CA PRO A 69 -20.92 -5.95 5.95
C PRO A 69 -20.46 -6.05 4.50
N PRO A 70 -20.96 -7.01 3.68
CA PRO A 70 -20.55 -7.22 2.28
C PRO A 70 -20.52 -5.95 1.44
N ASP A 71 -21.45 -5.03 1.70
CA ASP A 71 -21.64 -3.79 0.95
C ASP A 71 -20.73 -2.63 1.38
N ALA A 72 -19.78 -2.87 2.29
CA ALA A 72 -18.80 -1.88 2.73
C ALA A 72 -17.92 -1.36 1.57
N PRO A 73 -17.50 -0.07 1.61
CA PRO A 73 -16.49 0.46 0.68
C PRO A 73 -15.13 -0.24 0.85
N TRP A 74 -14.36 -0.23 -0.22
CA TRP A 74 -12.98 -0.70 -0.23
C TRP A 74 -12.00 0.46 -0.31
N PHE A 75 -10.88 0.35 0.40
CA PHE A 75 -9.75 1.26 0.35
C PHE A 75 -8.49 0.47 0.04
N ILE A 76 -7.76 0.85 -1.00
CA ILE A 76 -6.49 0.22 -1.38
C ILE A 76 -5.37 1.18 -0.99
N TYR A 77 -4.41 0.70 -0.17
CA TYR A 77 -3.21 1.46 0.19
C TYR A 77 -1.98 0.85 -0.48
N LEU A 78 -1.36 1.59 -1.41
CA LEU A 78 -0.11 1.19 -2.04
C LEU A 78 1.06 1.77 -1.27
N HIS A 79 2.05 0.95 -0.91
CA HIS A 79 3.20 1.43 -0.16
C HIS A 79 4.13 2.30 -1.00
N GLY A 80 5.00 3.06 -0.32
CA GLY A 80 5.98 3.92 -0.95
C GLY A 80 7.30 3.20 -1.18
N GLY A 81 8.42 3.91 -0.96
CA GLY A 81 9.77 3.34 -1.02
C GLY A 81 10.46 3.51 -2.37
N TYR A 82 10.04 4.49 -3.17
CA TYR A 82 10.67 4.81 -4.46
C TYR A 82 10.78 3.59 -5.39
N TRP A 83 9.81 2.67 -5.30
CA TRP A 83 9.75 1.38 -6.01
C TRP A 83 10.91 0.42 -5.73
N VAL A 84 11.73 0.68 -4.73
CA VAL A 84 12.91 -0.13 -4.38
C VAL A 84 12.84 -0.70 -2.96
N GLU A 85 11.87 -0.28 -2.16
CA GLU A 85 11.77 -0.62 -0.74
C GLU A 85 10.33 -0.83 -0.27
N PHE A 86 10.23 -1.39 0.94
CA PHE A 86 9.02 -1.77 1.67
C PHE A 86 8.23 -2.93 1.06
N THR A 87 7.27 -3.41 1.84
CA THR A 87 6.40 -4.56 1.58
C THR A 87 5.07 -4.33 2.27
N LYS A 88 4.08 -5.21 2.02
CA LYS A 88 2.81 -5.17 2.76
C LYS A 88 2.98 -5.33 4.28
N GLU A 89 4.03 -6.01 4.72
CA GLU A 89 4.33 -6.32 6.14
C GLU A 89 4.69 -5.10 6.99
N SER A 90 4.96 -3.95 6.37
CA SER A 90 5.26 -2.69 7.06
C SER A 90 4.27 -1.57 6.72
N SER A 91 3.16 -1.90 6.04
CA SER A 91 2.34 -0.91 5.33
C SER A 91 0.87 -0.86 5.76
N ALA A 92 0.44 -1.68 6.72
CA ALA A 92 -0.96 -1.73 7.16
C ALA A 92 -1.30 -0.73 8.28
N TYR A 93 -0.44 0.24 8.58
CA TYR A 93 -0.60 1.17 9.71
C TYR A 93 -1.85 2.08 9.59
N CYS A 94 -2.38 2.31 8.37
CA CYS A 94 -3.62 3.05 8.17
C CYS A 94 -4.89 2.21 8.38
N ALA A 95 -4.78 0.89 8.54
CA ALA A 95 -5.93 -0.02 8.47
C ALA A 95 -6.94 0.16 9.60
N HIS A 96 -6.46 0.34 10.84
CA HIS A 96 -7.34 0.41 12.01
C HIS A 96 -8.37 1.55 12.00
N PRO A 97 -8.01 2.83 11.75
CA PRO A 97 -9.01 3.89 11.68
C PRO A 97 -10.02 3.68 10.54
N LEU A 98 -9.59 3.18 9.38
CA LEU A 98 -10.47 2.89 8.24
C LEU A 98 -11.43 1.72 8.55
N TRP A 99 -10.92 0.65 9.15
CA TRP A 99 -11.74 -0.49 9.59
C TRP A 99 -12.80 -0.06 10.61
N LYS A 100 -12.43 0.77 11.60
CA LYS A 100 -13.39 1.35 12.56
C LYS A 100 -14.47 2.21 11.89
N ALA A 101 -14.15 2.83 10.75
CA ALA A 101 -15.11 3.56 9.93
C ALA A 101 -15.97 2.65 9.02
N GLY A 102 -15.84 1.33 9.13
CA GLY A 102 -16.62 0.37 8.34
C GLY A 102 -16.11 0.20 6.90
N ILE A 103 -14.82 0.40 6.67
CA ILE A 103 -14.16 0.30 5.34
C ILE A 103 -13.29 -0.96 5.29
N ARG A 104 -13.35 -1.74 4.21
CA ARG A 104 -12.40 -2.84 3.94
C ARG A 104 -11.09 -2.24 3.47
N VAL A 105 -9.97 -2.69 4.04
CA VAL A 105 -8.65 -2.15 3.68
C VAL A 105 -7.83 -3.23 3.01
N CYS A 106 -7.37 -2.96 1.80
CA CYS A 106 -6.49 -3.82 1.03
C CYS A 106 -5.06 -3.25 1.06
N ILE A 107 -4.11 -4.07 1.50
CA ILE A 107 -2.68 -3.75 1.53
C ILE A 107 -1.94 -4.74 0.62
N PRO A 108 -1.75 -4.43 -0.68
CA PRO A 108 -1.01 -5.27 -1.60
C PRO A 108 0.50 -5.13 -1.44
N ASP A 109 1.20 -6.16 -1.91
CA ASP A 109 2.63 -6.15 -2.21
C ASP A 109 2.83 -6.18 -3.74
N TYR A 110 4.07 -5.95 -4.20
CA TYR A 110 4.46 -6.02 -5.61
C TYR A 110 5.97 -6.17 -5.77
N ASP A 111 6.42 -6.59 -6.94
CA ASP A 111 7.86 -6.63 -7.23
C ASP A 111 8.47 -5.22 -7.22
N ILE A 112 9.72 -5.14 -6.78
CA ILE A 112 10.48 -3.89 -6.68
C ILE A 112 11.59 -3.81 -7.72
N ALA A 113 11.96 -2.59 -8.09
CA ALA A 113 13.14 -2.31 -8.90
C ALA A 113 14.44 -2.62 -8.11
N PRO A 114 15.55 -2.92 -8.80
CA PRO A 114 15.68 -3.05 -10.26
C PRO A 114 15.32 -4.43 -10.81
N LYS A 115 14.81 -5.36 -9.98
CA LYS A 115 14.43 -6.72 -10.41
C LYS A 115 13.35 -6.67 -11.50
N VAL A 116 12.46 -5.68 -11.43
CA VAL A 116 11.46 -5.39 -12.46
C VAL A 116 11.50 -3.90 -12.85
N THR A 117 10.95 -3.59 -14.02
CA THR A 117 10.75 -2.22 -14.50
C THR A 117 9.52 -1.58 -13.86
N LEU A 118 9.48 -0.24 -13.79
CA LEU A 118 8.30 0.48 -13.31
C LEU A 118 7.03 0.12 -14.13
N THR A 119 7.17 -0.12 -15.43
CA THR A 119 6.07 -0.58 -16.29
C THR A 119 5.50 -1.92 -15.81
N GLN A 120 6.34 -2.86 -15.41
CA GLN A 120 5.90 -4.13 -14.85
C GLN A 120 5.21 -3.94 -13.49
N ILE A 121 5.72 -3.06 -12.61
CA ILE A 121 5.07 -2.73 -11.33
C ILE A 121 3.67 -2.14 -11.57
N ILE A 122 3.54 -1.21 -12.52
CA ILE A 122 2.25 -0.63 -12.91
C ILE A 122 1.28 -1.74 -13.37
N GLU A 123 1.76 -2.69 -14.17
CA GLU A 123 0.93 -3.81 -14.62
C GLU A 123 0.46 -4.71 -13.46
N GLN A 124 1.33 -4.99 -12.48
CA GLN A 124 0.94 -5.71 -11.26
C GLN A 124 -0.16 -4.96 -10.49
N MET A 125 -0.03 -3.63 -10.37
CA MET A 125 -1.04 -2.80 -9.68
C MET A 125 -2.36 -2.70 -10.45
N ARG A 126 -2.33 -2.72 -11.79
CA ARG A 126 -3.55 -2.80 -12.62
C ARG A 126 -4.29 -4.11 -12.36
N LYS A 127 -3.58 -5.26 -12.39
CA LYS A 127 -4.16 -6.57 -12.09
C LYS A 127 -4.77 -6.64 -10.69
N MET A 128 -4.04 -6.15 -9.67
CA MET A 128 -4.52 -6.09 -8.30
C MET A 128 -5.79 -5.24 -8.18
N THR A 129 -5.80 -4.06 -8.81
CA THR A 129 -6.97 -3.16 -8.77
C THR A 129 -8.17 -3.80 -9.45
N GLU A 130 -7.98 -4.45 -10.61
CA GLU A 130 -9.03 -5.18 -11.29
C GLU A 130 -9.59 -6.33 -10.44
N PHE A 131 -8.72 -7.09 -9.76
CA PHE A 131 -9.12 -8.13 -8.83
C PHE A 131 -10.04 -7.57 -7.73
N ILE A 132 -9.65 -6.47 -7.10
CA ILE A 132 -10.44 -5.84 -6.03
C ILE A 132 -11.75 -5.27 -6.55
N ILE A 133 -11.77 -4.65 -7.73
CA ILE A 133 -13.01 -4.14 -8.34
C ILE A 133 -13.98 -5.30 -8.59
N ARG A 134 -13.52 -6.41 -9.19
CA ARG A 134 -14.36 -7.59 -9.43
C ARG A 134 -14.91 -8.16 -8.13
N ARG A 135 -14.07 -8.29 -7.09
CA ARG A 135 -14.49 -8.77 -5.77
C ARG A 135 -15.48 -7.83 -5.09
N ALA A 136 -15.25 -6.51 -5.16
CA ALA A 136 -16.14 -5.50 -4.61
C ALA A 136 -17.54 -5.55 -5.26
N VAL A 137 -17.62 -5.77 -6.58
CA VAL A 137 -18.89 -5.97 -7.28
C VAL A 137 -19.58 -7.26 -6.83
N GLN A 138 -18.85 -8.37 -6.72
CA GLN A 138 -19.40 -9.67 -6.29
C GLN A 138 -19.94 -9.63 -4.85
N GLU A 139 -19.28 -8.88 -3.96
CA GLU A 139 -19.69 -8.72 -2.56
C GLU A 139 -20.75 -7.62 -2.38
N GLY A 140 -21.11 -6.89 -3.44
CA GLY A 140 -22.19 -5.89 -3.40
C GLY A 140 -21.79 -4.54 -2.79
N SER A 141 -20.51 -4.14 -2.88
CA SER A 141 -20.01 -2.87 -2.34
C SER A 141 -20.79 -1.66 -2.86
N ARG A 142 -21.20 -0.76 -1.96
CA ARG A 142 -22.01 0.44 -2.26
C ARG A 142 -21.29 1.49 -3.12
N TYR A 143 -19.96 1.51 -3.09
CA TYR A 143 -19.13 2.43 -3.87
C TYR A 143 -18.42 1.64 -4.95
N GLN A 144 -19.08 1.46 -6.09
CA GLN A 144 -18.44 0.92 -7.28
C GLN A 144 -17.57 2.03 -7.89
N ILE A 145 -16.26 1.77 -8.03
CA ILE A 145 -15.37 2.58 -8.85
C ILE A 145 -15.89 2.45 -10.29
N ARG A 146 -16.75 3.38 -10.72
CA ARG A 146 -17.13 3.52 -12.12
C ARG A 146 -15.95 4.14 -12.83
N ALA A 147 -15.22 3.34 -13.61
CA ALA A 147 -14.44 3.89 -14.71
C ALA A 147 -15.46 4.38 -15.74
N ASP A 148 -15.61 5.70 -15.86
CA ASP A 148 -16.31 6.30 -16.98
C ASP A 148 -15.46 6.11 -18.24
N GLN A 149 -15.69 5.00 -18.94
CA GLN A 149 -15.29 4.92 -20.35
C GLN A 149 -16.23 5.79 -21.18
N HIS A 150 -16.02 7.09 -21.11
CA HIS A 150 -16.38 8.03 -22.17
C HIS A 150 -15.25 9.06 -22.24
N TYR A 151 -14.35 8.89 -23.21
CA TYR A 151 -14.05 9.80 -24.32
C TYR A 151 -13.07 9.12 -25.28
#